data_AF-A0A838FY97-F1
#
_entry.id   AF-A0A838FY97-F1
#
_cell.length_a   1.000
_cell.length_b   1.000
_cell.length_c   1.000
_cell.angle_alpha   90.00
_cell.angle_beta   90.00
_cell.angle_gamma   90.00
#
_symmetry.space_group_name_H-M   'P 1'
#
loop_
_entity.id
_entity.type
_entity.pdbx_description
1 polymer ?
#
loop_
_entity_poly.entity_id
_entity_poly.type
_entity_poly.pdbx_seq_one_letter_code
_entity_poly.pdbx_strand_id
1 'polypeptide(L)'
;MTALTQTPPDVANDPVRPSWTVQTVFDPDGRGHDFAYTVGLALHGLPELHVWARPTDGVDPGEDWRFSSRDLGGLLNEFAARLVRGELQIGEVIERSYDTGAARAAFTVGSPVEPDDVEAFGVPPGASVLPLHWQLERVPVGSPAGVADERQCRAELTALLATIPAGGRSPPGWRRPKGTSSFRADQPYGPLTPLVRAQGIAIASAPPADLVDFISRQLDADWSFGPRSVLAVTAAAARPVGRVHEVGASRTAAEQIVRHVCGPAGRSTRWREVLTITGMAPDETPDLHHGMSGVLLDGVEAALTLQVVADVVDEPARLAGLGPWRAARSPSGMVAGPGWLAADPVLTAIRDLLAPCDATQAALLAHVYLATRDGWGDLLMRLRGLAVTSPAGAPAASELLEGTPVGGYLSQRPDVDRLVTEWACCMTAALCNRAHLHTEEVDRLYVPTKWLVPGLRVVLNQPVTVSGS
;
A
#
# COMPACT_ATOMS: atom_id res chain seq x y z
N MET A 1 -19.35 -0.17 27.63
CA MET A 1 -18.28 0.74 27.17
C MET A 1 -16.95 0.13 27.54
N THR A 2 -16.15 -0.25 26.56
CA THR A 2 -14.83 -0.85 26.78
C THR A 2 -13.81 0.13 26.22
N ALA A 3 -13.08 0.83 27.08
CA ALA A 3 -11.99 1.70 26.69
C ALA A 3 -10.77 0.84 26.34
N LEU A 4 -10.24 0.98 25.13
CA LEU A 4 -9.02 0.32 24.69
C LEU A 4 -7.88 1.35 24.73
N THR A 5 -7.03 1.26 25.75
CA THR A 5 -5.80 2.05 25.86
C THR A 5 -4.70 1.31 25.12
N GLN A 6 -4.27 1.79 23.96
CA GLN A 6 -3.10 1.24 23.26
C GLN A 6 -1.85 2.07 23.57
N THR A 7 -0.77 1.42 24.02
CA THR A 7 0.58 1.99 24.13
C THR A 7 1.52 1.14 23.28
N PRO A 8 2.28 1.70 22.31
CA PRO A 8 3.27 0.95 21.55
C PRO A 8 4.64 0.91 22.28
N PRO A 9 5.47 -0.14 22.07
CA PRO A 9 6.79 -0.25 22.68
C PRO A 9 7.93 0.38 21.84
N ASP A 10 8.78 1.13 22.54
CA ASP A 10 10.17 1.55 22.34
C ASP A 10 10.74 1.88 20.94
N VAL A 11 11.12 3.16 20.77
CA VAL A 11 12.38 3.56 20.09
C VAL A 11 13.01 4.75 20.83
N ALA A 12 14.31 4.62 21.12
CA ALA A 12 15.17 5.58 21.76
C ALA A 12 15.39 6.86 20.92
N ASN A 13 14.85 7.98 21.41
CA ASN A 13 15.32 9.37 21.26
C ASN A 13 14.34 10.25 22.06
N ASP A 14 14.41 10.19 23.39
CA ASP A 14 13.37 10.66 24.33
C ASP A 14 12.90 12.11 24.12
N PRO A 15 11.64 12.34 23.68
CA PRO A 15 10.92 13.58 23.95
C PRO A 15 9.91 13.31 25.08
N VAL A 16 9.83 14.22 26.06
CA VAL A 16 8.80 14.26 27.12
C VAL A 16 7.51 13.58 26.65
N ARG A 17 7.14 12.42 27.24
CA ARG A 17 5.85 11.78 26.96
C ARG A 17 4.78 12.87 26.99
N PRO A 18 3.91 12.98 25.98
CA PRO A 18 2.86 13.98 25.99
C PRO A 18 2.14 13.88 27.34
N SER A 19 2.01 15.01 28.02
CA SER A 19 1.39 15.07 29.34
C SER A 19 -0.13 14.90 29.28
N TRP A 20 -0.67 14.72 28.07
CA TRP A 20 -2.04 14.38 27.77
C TRP A 20 -2.11 13.01 27.09
N THR A 21 -3.29 12.41 27.15
CA THR A 21 -3.66 11.24 26.36
C THR A 21 -4.77 11.61 25.37
N VAL A 22 -4.97 10.81 24.34
CA VAL A 22 -6.13 10.92 23.44
C VAL A 22 -7.07 9.77 23.72
N GLN A 23 -8.33 10.08 24.01
CA GLN A 23 -9.39 9.12 24.18
C GLN A 23 -10.29 9.12 22.94
N THR A 24 -10.41 7.97 22.30
CA THR A 24 -11.32 7.77 21.16
C THR A 24 -12.59 7.07 21.62
N VAL A 25 -13.74 7.62 21.27
CA VAL A 25 -15.06 7.06 21.55
C VAL A 25 -15.63 6.53 20.24
N PHE A 26 -16.05 5.26 20.27
CA PHE A 26 -16.62 4.56 19.12
C PHE A 26 -18.11 4.35 19.32
N ASP A 27 -18.88 4.70 18.29
CA ASP A 27 -20.32 4.46 18.19
C ASP A 27 -20.55 3.04 17.63
N PRO A 28 -20.95 2.07 18.47
CA PRO A 28 -21.16 0.69 18.04
C PRO A 28 -22.32 0.54 17.05
N ASP A 29 -23.26 1.50 17.05
CA ASP A 29 -24.41 1.48 16.15
C ASP A 29 -24.09 2.09 14.78
N GLY A 30 -22.89 2.68 14.62
CA GLY A 30 -22.39 3.21 13.34
C GLY A 30 -23.19 4.40 12.79
N ARG A 31 -23.91 5.11 13.66
CA ARG A 31 -24.73 6.29 13.29
C ARG A 31 -23.90 7.55 13.10
N GLY A 32 -22.59 7.45 13.32
CA GLY A 32 -21.63 8.51 13.02
C GLY A 32 -21.22 9.33 14.23
N HIS A 33 -21.50 8.85 15.45
CA HIS A 33 -21.08 9.49 16.69
C HIS A 33 -19.69 9.05 17.15
N ASP A 34 -18.80 8.75 16.20
CA ASP A 34 -17.39 8.48 16.51
C ASP A 34 -16.68 9.82 16.74
N PHE A 35 -15.93 9.95 17.83
CA PHE A 35 -15.16 11.16 18.14
C PHE A 35 -13.92 10.85 18.97
N ALA A 36 -13.08 11.85 19.16
CA ALA A 36 -11.95 11.77 20.08
C ALA A 36 -11.74 13.10 20.81
N TYR A 37 -11.14 13.03 21.98
CA TYR A 37 -10.73 14.21 22.74
C TYR A 37 -9.45 13.96 23.55
N THR A 38 -8.76 15.03 23.91
CA THR A 38 -7.59 14.96 24.79
C THR A 38 -8.00 14.94 26.27
N VAL A 39 -7.16 14.31 27.10
CA VAL A 39 -7.27 14.37 28.56
C VAL A 39 -5.88 14.64 29.14
N GLY A 40 -5.73 15.76 29.83
CA GLY A 40 -4.50 16.14 30.54
C GLY A 40 -3.95 17.52 30.18
N LEU A 41 -4.44 18.18 29.11
CA LEU A 41 -4.06 19.56 28.79
C LEU A 41 -4.51 20.55 29.87
N ALA A 42 -5.66 20.28 30.51
CA ALA A 42 -6.19 21.08 31.62
C ALA A 42 -5.22 21.19 32.81
N LEU A 43 -4.38 20.17 33.04
CA LEU A 43 -3.36 20.17 34.09
C LEU A 43 -2.26 21.23 33.85
N HIS A 44 -2.18 21.74 32.62
CA HIS A 44 -1.27 22.81 32.21
C HIS A 44 -1.97 24.16 32.01
N GLY A 45 -3.24 24.28 32.42
CA GLY A 45 -4.02 25.50 32.26
C GLY A 45 -4.46 25.78 30.82
N LEU A 46 -4.47 24.75 29.97
CA LEU A 46 -4.93 24.81 28.58
C LEU A 46 -6.28 24.08 28.44
N PRO A 47 -7.15 24.49 27.50
CA PRO A 47 -8.35 23.72 27.21
C PRO A 47 -7.99 22.37 26.57
N GLU A 48 -8.85 21.36 26.78
CA GLU A 48 -8.76 20.10 26.04
C GLU A 48 -9.19 20.30 24.59
N LEU A 49 -8.85 19.38 23.70
CA LEU A 49 -9.26 19.40 22.30
C LEU A 49 -10.26 18.28 22.03
N HIS A 50 -11.24 18.54 21.17
CA HIS A 50 -12.24 17.56 20.75
C HIS A 50 -12.40 17.57 19.22
N VAL A 51 -12.59 16.41 18.59
CA VAL A 51 -12.87 16.32 17.16
C VAL A 51 -13.80 15.15 16.84
N TRP A 52 -14.82 15.41 16.03
CA TRP A 52 -15.68 14.36 15.47
C TRP A 52 -14.98 13.63 14.33
N ALA A 53 -15.18 12.32 14.22
CA ALA A 53 -14.61 11.51 13.14
C ALA A 53 -15.17 11.89 11.76
N ARG A 54 -16.38 12.44 11.71
CA ARG A 54 -17.07 12.88 10.50
C ARG A 54 -17.09 14.42 10.41
N PRO A 55 -17.23 14.98 9.20
CA PRO A 55 -17.33 16.43 9.04
C PRO A 55 -18.52 16.97 9.84
N THR A 56 -18.27 18.00 10.63
CA THR A 56 -19.33 18.70 11.38
C THR A 56 -20.05 19.74 10.54
N ASP A 57 -19.41 20.19 9.46
CA ASP A 57 -19.86 21.29 8.61
C ASP A 57 -19.73 20.92 7.12
N GLY A 58 -20.44 21.64 6.25
CA GLY A 58 -20.31 21.53 4.79
C GLY A 58 -21.36 20.67 4.07
N VAL A 59 -21.01 20.21 2.86
CA VAL A 59 -21.91 19.56 1.89
C VAL A 59 -21.95 18.03 2.03
N ASP A 60 -20.99 17.47 2.77
CA ASP A 60 -20.83 16.02 2.98
C ASP A 60 -20.95 15.60 4.48
N PRO A 61 -21.89 16.15 5.27
CA PRO A 61 -22.04 15.73 6.66
C PRO A 61 -22.70 14.36 6.72
N GLY A 62 -21.95 13.33 7.12
CA GLY A 62 -22.52 12.04 7.54
C GLY A 62 -22.48 10.88 6.54
N GLU A 63 -21.82 11.03 5.38
CA GLU A 63 -21.69 9.95 4.39
C GLU A 63 -20.54 8.96 4.73
N ASP A 64 -19.91 8.36 3.72
CA ASP A 64 -18.92 7.29 3.83
C ASP A 64 -17.55 7.70 4.42
N TRP A 65 -17.22 9.00 4.46
CA TRP A 65 -15.90 9.45 4.91
C TRP A 65 -15.85 9.67 6.42
N ARG A 66 -14.87 9.05 7.08
CA ARG A 66 -14.54 9.31 8.47
C ARG A 66 -13.06 9.13 8.73
N PHE A 67 -12.54 9.87 9.71
CA PHE A 67 -11.25 9.57 10.30
C PHE A 67 -11.30 8.24 11.07
N SER A 68 -10.22 7.46 10.96
CA SER A 68 -10.03 6.32 11.86
C SER A 68 -9.62 6.80 13.25
N SER A 69 -9.73 5.94 14.27
CA SER A 69 -9.24 6.23 15.62
C SER A 69 -7.76 6.61 15.64
N ARG A 70 -6.97 6.03 14.73
CA ARG A 70 -5.54 6.37 14.58
C ARG A 70 -5.35 7.77 14.00
N ASP A 71 -6.15 8.15 13.01
CA ASP A 71 -6.08 9.49 12.41
C ASP A 71 -6.51 10.55 13.40
N LEU A 72 -7.58 10.30 14.16
CA LEU A 72 -8.02 11.19 15.25
C LEU A 72 -6.94 11.35 16.32
N GLY A 73 -6.29 10.24 16.70
CA GLY A 73 -5.16 10.25 17.62
C GLY A 73 -3.99 11.09 17.12
N GLY A 74 -3.60 10.93 15.85
CA GLY A 74 -2.54 11.71 15.22
C GLY A 74 -2.88 13.20 15.16
N LEU A 75 -4.09 13.52 14.71
CA LEU A 75 -4.59 14.89 14.55
C LEU A 75 -4.65 15.63 15.88
N LEU A 76 -5.24 15.01 16.91
CA LEU A 76 -5.33 15.63 18.23
C LEU A 76 -3.96 15.81 18.89
N ASN A 77 -3.04 14.86 18.72
CA ASN A 77 -1.68 15.03 19.23
C ASN A 77 -0.94 16.18 18.54
N GLU A 78 -1.08 16.31 17.21
CA GLU A 78 -0.51 17.42 16.46
C GLU A 78 -1.07 18.77 16.94
N PHE A 79 -2.40 18.88 17.03
CA PHE A 79 -3.05 20.14 17.40
C PHE A 79 -2.81 20.48 18.88
N ALA A 80 -2.76 19.48 19.77
CA ALA A 80 -2.37 19.67 21.16
C ALA A 80 -0.93 20.20 21.28
N ALA A 81 0.01 19.62 20.52
CA ALA A 81 1.39 20.10 20.50
C ALA A 81 1.50 21.54 19.94
N ARG A 82 0.65 21.94 18.99
CA ARG A 82 0.56 23.34 18.54
C ARG A 82 -0.03 24.24 19.61
N LEU A 83 -1.09 23.81 20.29
CA LEU A 83 -1.73 24.57 21.38
C LEU A 83 -0.75 24.81 22.54
N VAL A 84 -0.01 23.79 22.96
CA VAL A 84 1.02 23.89 24.01
C VAL A 84 2.13 24.87 23.65
N ARG A 85 2.49 24.99 22.36
CA ARG A 85 3.47 25.96 21.86
C ARG A 85 2.89 27.36 21.63
N GLY A 86 1.59 27.57 21.83
CA GLY A 86 0.90 28.83 21.52
C GLY A 86 0.76 29.11 20.02
N GLU A 87 0.87 28.06 19.19
CA GLU A 87 0.82 28.11 17.72
C GLU A 87 -0.56 27.76 17.16
N LEU A 88 -1.56 27.56 18.02
CA LEU A 88 -2.94 27.26 17.65
C LEU A 88 -3.85 28.36 18.22
N GLN A 89 -4.63 29.01 17.36
CA GLN A 89 -5.53 30.10 17.77
C GLN A 89 -7.01 29.75 17.56
N ILE A 90 -7.89 30.27 18.41
CA ILE A 90 -9.35 30.19 18.21
C ILE A 90 -9.71 30.89 16.90
N GLY A 91 -10.58 30.26 16.12
CA GLY A 91 -11.00 30.70 14.79
C GLY A 91 -9.99 30.43 13.68
N GLU A 92 -8.81 29.89 13.99
CA GLU A 92 -7.83 29.49 12.98
C GLU A 92 -8.39 28.37 12.10
N VAL A 93 -8.18 28.49 10.78
CA VAL A 93 -8.51 27.47 9.81
C VAL A 93 -7.25 26.76 9.35
N ILE A 94 -7.22 25.44 9.52
CA ILE A 94 -6.09 24.58 9.17
C ILE A 94 -6.54 23.65 8.06
N GLU A 95 -5.96 23.80 6.88
CA GLU A 95 -6.24 22.91 5.76
C GLU A 95 -5.29 21.71 5.74
N ARG A 96 -5.84 20.54 5.42
CA ARG A 96 -5.11 19.28 5.24
C ARG A 96 -5.62 18.59 3.99
N SER A 97 -4.69 18.01 3.24
CA SER A 97 -5.00 17.18 2.09
C SER A 97 -4.90 15.71 2.48
N TYR A 98 -5.92 14.95 2.11
CA TYR A 98 -6.04 13.52 2.31
C TYR A 98 -6.21 12.81 0.97
N ASP A 99 -6.10 11.48 1.00
CA ASP A 99 -6.34 10.63 -0.16
C ASP A 99 -5.55 11.08 -1.40
N THR A 100 -4.26 11.39 -1.19
CA THR A 100 -3.33 11.86 -2.24
C THR A 100 -3.78 13.13 -2.99
N GLY A 101 -4.55 14.01 -2.34
CA GLY A 101 -5.06 15.22 -2.98
C GLY A 101 -6.56 15.20 -3.28
N ALA A 102 -7.20 14.04 -3.21
CA ALA A 102 -8.60 13.89 -3.60
C ALA A 102 -9.61 14.42 -2.58
N ALA A 103 -9.18 14.57 -1.34
CA ALA A 103 -9.97 15.12 -0.25
C ALA A 103 -9.21 16.26 0.42
N ARG A 104 -9.92 17.35 0.72
CA ARG A 104 -9.40 18.47 1.51
C ARG A 104 -10.27 18.65 2.74
N ALA A 105 -9.68 18.55 3.92
CA ALA A 105 -10.34 18.90 5.17
C ALA A 105 -9.89 20.29 5.60
N ALA A 106 -10.84 21.12 6.02
CA ALA A 106 -10.54 22.40 6.66
C ALA A 106 -11.06 22.36 8.09
N PHE A 107 -10.14 22.41 9.06
CA PHE A 107 -10.44 22.40 10.49
C PHE A 107 -10.48 23.83 11.02
N THR A 108 -11.58 24.20 11.66
CA THR A 108 -11.75 25.48 12.36
C THR A 108 -11.70 25.23 13.86
N VAL A 109 -10.79 25.92 14.55
CA VAL A 109 -10.71 25.86 16.01
C VAL A 109 -11.89 26.64 16.60
N GLY A 110 -12.82 25.95 17.23
CA GLY A 110 -14.00 26.53 17.85
C GLY A 110 -13.70 27.31 19.13
N SER A 111 -14.73 27.97 19.67
CA SER A 111 -14.66 28.61 20.99
C SER A 111 -14.70 27.56 22.11
N PRO A 112 -14.14 27.85 23.30
CA PRO A 112 -14.24 26.94 24.45
C PRO A 112 -15.69 26.63 24.81
N VAL A 113 -15.98 25.35 25.06
CA VAL A 113 -17.27 24.81 25.52
C VAL A 113 -17.09 23.96 26.77
N GLU A 114 -18.19 23.63 27.45
CA GLU A 114 -18.16 22.70 28.57
C GLU A 114 -17.97 21.26 28.06
N PRO A 115 -17.30 20.37 28.82
CA PRO A 115 -17.08 18.99 28.39
C PRO A 115 -18.36 18.21 28.06
N ASP A 116 -19.45 18.49 28.78
CA ASP A 116 -20.75 17.85 28.60
C ASP A 116 -21.39 18.20 27.25
N ASP A 117 -21.08 19.36 26.66
CA ASP A 117 -21.63 19.81 25.37
C ASP A 117 -21.08 19.00 24.18
N VAL A 118 -19.94 18.33 24.37
CA VAL A 118 -19.25 17.52 23.35
C VAL A 118 -18.97 16.10 23.82
N GLU A 119 -19.70 15.64 24.84
CA GLU A 119 -19.64 14.27 25.37
C GLU A 119 -18.22 13.85 25.84
N ALA A 120 -17.37 14.81 26.19
CA ALA A 120 -16.00 14.62 26.63
C ALA A 120 -15.92 14.27 28.13
N PHE A 121 -16.66 13.25 28.57
CA PHE A 121 -16.86 12.92 29.99
C PHE A 121 -15.59 12.51 30.76
N GLY A 122 -14.48 12.23 30.06
CA GLY A 122 -13.17 11.96 30.66
C GLY A 122 -12.41 13.22 31.10
N VAL A 123 -12.89 14.41 30.71
CA VAL A 123 -12.26 15.70 31.03
C VAL A 123 -12.59 16.11 32.47
N PRO A 124 -11.61 16.62 33.26
CA PRO A 124 -11.86 17.04 34.64
C PRO A 124 -12.93 18.15 34.78
N PRO A 125 -13.74 18.16 35.84
CA PRO A 125 -14.71 19.22 36.09
C PRO A 125 -14.06 20.61 36.14
N GLY A 126 -14.67 21.59 35.48
CA GLY A 126 -14.19 22.98 35.41
C GLY A 126 -13.09 23.23 34.37
N ALA A 127 -12.63 22.21 33.65
CA ALA A 127 -11.86 22.38 32.44
C ALA A 127 -12.77 22.69 31.24
N SER A 128 -12.26 23.43 30.26
CA SER A 128 -12.97 23.72 29.01
C SER A 128 -12.40 22.90 27.86
N VAL A 129 -13.19 22.74 26.80
CA VAL A 129 -12.83 21.99 25.60
C VAL A 129 -12.92 22.90 24.38
N LEU A 130 -11.92 22.87 23.49
CA LEU A 130 -11.97 23.49 22.17
C LEU A 130 -12.42 22.44 21.14
N PRO A 131 -13.62 22.58 20.57
CA PRO A 131 -14.07 21.71 19.49
C PRO A 131 -13.36 22.09 18.18
N LEU A 132 -12.82 21.10 17.49
CA LEU A 132 -12.32 21.21 16.12
C LEU A 132 -13.48 20.88 15.18
N HIS A 133 -14.13 21.94 14.71
CA HIS A 133 -15.11 21.86 13.65
C HIS A 133 -14.40 21.61 12.34
N TRP A 134 -14.95 20.79 11.45
CA TRP A 134 -14.30 20.62 10.16
C TRP A 134 -15.26 20.27 9.04
N GLN A 135 -14.89 20.76 7.85
CA GLN A 135 -15.60 20.52 6.60
C GLN A 135 -14.73 19.69 5.66
N LEU A 136 -15.37 18.84 4.87
CA LEU A 136 -14.74 18.03 3.84
C LEU A 136 -15.13 18.54 2.46
N GLU A 137 -14.12 18.87 1.66
CA GLU A 137 -14.27 19.15 0.24
C GLU A 137 -13.70 17.97 -0.55
N ARG A 138 -14.54 17.37 -1.39
CA ARG A 138 -14.17 16.32 -2.33
C ARG A 138 -15.14 16.29 -3.50
N VAL A 139 -14.74 15.64 -4.58
CA VAL A 139 -15.58 15.48 -5.78
C VAL A 139 -16.89 14.78 -5.41
N PRO A 140 -18.08 15.25 -5.85
CA PRO A 140 -19.35 14.57 -5.56
C PRO A 140 -19.44 13.21 -6.25
N VAL A 141 -20.34 12.35 -5.78
CA VAL A 141 -20.61 11.06 -6.42
C VAL A 141 -21.39 11.30 -7.72
N GLY A 142 -20.80 10.90 -8.84
CA GLY A 142 -21.40 10.95 -10.17
C GLY A 142 -22.39 9.82 -10.43
N SER A 143 -22.98 9.80 -11.63
CA SER A 143 -23.85 8.69 -12.05
C SER A 143 -23.03 7.45 -12.44
N PRO A 144 -23.53 6.23 -12.20
CA PRO A 144 -22.84 5.00 -12.60
C PRO A 144 -22.51 4.99 -14.09
N ALA A 145 -21.21 5.06 -14.42
CA ALA A 145 -20.73 5.06 -15.78
C ALA A 145 -20.26 3.67 -16.22
N GLY A 146 -20.50 3.33 -17.50
CA GLY A 146 -19.88 2.17 -18.15
C GLY A 146 -18.37 2.35 -18.36
N VAL A 147 -17.76 1.42 -19.08
CA VAL A 147 -16.34 1.53 -19.49
C VAL A 147 -16.23 2.27 -20.82
N ALA A 148 -15.19 3.09 -20.96
CA ALA A 148 -14.94 3.83 -22.21
C ALA A 148 -14.41 2.93 -23.34
N ASP A 149 -13.53 1.97 -23.02
CA ASP A 149 -12.95 1.02 -23.98
C ASP A 149 -13.20 -0.44 -23.57
N GLU A 150 -14.33 -1.00 -24.01
CA GLU A 150 -14.65 -2.41 -23.81
C GLU A 150 -13.66 -3.37 -24.48
N ARG A 151 -13.01 -2.96 -25.59
CA ARG A 151 -12.07 -3.83 -26.33
C ARG A 151 -10.81 -4.04 -25.51
N GLN A 152 -10.26 -2.97 -24.92
CA GLN A 152 -9.14 -3.07 -24.00
C GLN A 152 -9.50 -3.95 -22.80
N CYS A 153 -10.65 -3.71 -22.16
CA CYS A 153 -11.10 -4.51 -21.02
C CYS A 153 -11.23 -6.01 -21.36
N ARG A 154 -11.66 -6.34 -22.59
CA ARG A 154 -11.78 -7.73 -23.05
C ARG A 154 -10.42 -8.38 -23.31
N ALA A 155 -9.45 -7.61 -23.83
CA ALA A 155 -8.07 -8.07 -23.99
C ALA A 155 -7.44 -8.38 -22.62
N GLU A 156 -7.61 -7.48 -21.64
CA GLU A 156 -7.15 -7.68 -20.27
C GLU A 156 -7.82 -8.89 -19.61
N LEU A 157 -9.13 -9.06 -19.80
CA LEU A 157 -9.85 -10.23 -19.30
C LEU A 157 -9.30 -11.53 -19.87
N THR A 158 -8.99 -11.54 -21.17
CA THR A 158 -8.43 -12.71 -21.85
C THR A 158 -7.05 -13.05 -21.28
N ALA A 159 -6.18 -12.05 -21.14
CA ALA A 159 -4.87 -12.23 -20.55
C ALA A 159 -4.97 -12.78 -19.13
N LEU A 160 -5.82 -12.19 -18.28
CA LEU A 160 -6.01 -12.61 -16.90
C LEU A 160 -6.58 -14.04 -16.80
N LEU A 161 -7.56 -14.40 -17.63
CA LEU A 161 -8.13 -15.74 -17.68
C LEU A 161 -7.12 -16.82 -18.08
N ALA A 162 -6.16 -16.49 -18.95
CA ALA A 162 -5.07 -17.40 -19.34
C ALA A 162 -4.16 -17.74 -18.17
N THR A 163 -4.09 -16.87 -17.16
CA THR A 163 -3.27 -17.10 -15.97
C THR A 163 -3.96 -17.96 -14.91
N ILE A 164 -5.27 -18.22 -15.01
CA ILE A 164 -6.02 -18.97 -13.99
C ILE A 164 -5.94 -20.47 -14.32
N PRO A 165 -5.43 -21.32 -13.40
CA PRO A 165 -5.35 -22.77 -13.62
C PRO A 165 -6.68 -23.38 -14.04
N ALA A 166 -6.67 -24.38 -14.93
CA ALA A 166 -7.89 -25.02 -15.43
C ALA A 166 -8.74 -25.66 -14.32
N GLY A 167 -8.08 -26.22 -13.28
CA GLY A 167 -8.71 -26.76 -12.08
C GLY A 167 -8.76 -25.81 -10.88
N GLY A 168 -8.50 -24.51 -11.09
CA GLY A 168 -8.46 -23.51 -10.02
C GLY A 168 -9.79 -23.42 -9.26
N ARG A 169 -9.72 -23.54 -7.93
CA ARG A 169 -10.91 -23.41 -7.07
C ARG A 169 -11.36 -21.96 -7.03
N SER A 170 -12.66 -21.73 -7.16
CA SER A 170 -13.27 -20.41 -6.99
C SER A 170 -13.89 -20.30 -5.60
N PRO A 171 -13.90 -19.10 -4.99
CA PRO A 171 -14.65 -18.91 -3.75
C PRO A 171 -16.14 -19.22 -3.95
N PRO A 172 -16.88 -19.61 -2.89
CA PRO A 172 -18.32 -19.87 -2.98
C PRO A 172 -19.08 -18.68 -3.58
N GLY A 173 -19.96 -18.95 -4.56
CA GLY A 173 -20.72 -17.90 -5.25
C GLY A 173 -20.00 -17.20 -6.41
N TRP A 174 -18.69 -17.43 -6.58
CA TRP A 174 -17.93 -16.85 -7.69
C TRP A 174 -18.02 -17.73 -8.93
N ARG A 175 -18.36 -17.11 -10.06
CA ARG A 175 -18.40 -17.76 -11.37
C ARG A 175 -17.23 -17.26 -12.20
N ARG A 176 -16.45 -18.20 -12.76
CA ARG A 176 -15.38 -17.87 -13.72
C ARG A 176 -16.00 -17.10 -14.90
N PRO A 177 -15.51 -15.89 -15.21
CA PRO A 177 -16.01 -15.11 -16.33
C PRO A 177 -15.65 -15.79 -17.65
N LYS A 178 -16.37 -15.42 -18.71
CA LYS A 178 -16.14 -15.89 -20.08
C LYS A 178 -15.62 -14.73 -20.92
N GLY A 179 -14.94 -14.98 -22.04
CA GLY A 179 -14.51 -13.92 -22.96
C GLY A 179 -15.67 -13.07 -23.52
N THR A 180 -16.90 -13.60 -23.50
CA THR A 180 -18.14 -12.93 -23.89
C THR A 180 -18.88 -12.27 -22.73
N SER A 181 -18.26 -12.17 -21.54
CA SER A 181 -18.84 -11.45 -20.40
C SER A 181 -19.16 -9.99 -20.77
N SER A 182 -20.24 -9.47 -20.18
CA SER A 182 -20.72 -8.11 -20.36
C SER A 182 -19.97 -7.12 -19.47
N PHE A 183 -19.86 -5.86 -19.90
CA PHE A 183 -19.28 -4.75 -19.14
C PHE A 183 -20.33 -3.67 -18.79
N ARG A 184 -21.59 -4.06 -18.56
CA ARG A 184 -22.64 -3.14 -18.10
C ARG A 184 -22.38 -2.58 -16.71
N ALA A 185 -22.76 -1.32 -16.50
CA ALA A 185 -22.56 -0.61 -15.24
C ALA A 185 -23.35 -1.18 -14.05
N ASP A 186 -24.47 -1.87 -14.28
CA ASP A 186 -25.38 -2.40 -13.25
C ASP A 186 -24.93 -3.73 -12.60
N GLN A 187 -23.67 -4.12 -12.80
CA GLN A 187 -23.14 -5.37 -12.25
C GLN A 187 -22.61 -5.19 -10.81
N PRO A 188 -22.45 -6.28 -10.03
CA PRO A 188 -22.13 -6.20 -8.59
C PRO A 188 -20.85 -5.44 -8.21
N TYR A 189 -19.87 -5.38 -9.11
CA TYR A 189 -18.63 -4.60 -8.96
C TYR A 189 -18.49 -3.58 -10.09
N GLY A 190 -19.61 -3.13 -10.66
CA GLY A 190 -19.66 -2.19 -11.76
C GLY A 190 -19.29 -2.82 -13.10
N PRO A 191 -19.00 -2.01 -14.13
CA PRO A 191 -18.76 -2.51 -15.48
C PRO A 191 -17.54 -3.43 -15.57
N LEU A 192 -16.55 -3.27 -14.67
CA LEU A 192 -15.36 -4.12 -14.60
C LEU A 192 -15.55 -5.42 -13.79
N THR A 193 -16.78 -5.79 -13.42
CA THR A 193 -17.10 -7.05 -12.73
C THR A 193 -16.42 -8.30 -13.32
N PRO A 194 -16.33 -8.49 -14.65
CA PRO A 194 -15.60 -9.63 -15.21
C PRO A 194 -14.12 -9.65 -14.82
N LEU A 195 -13.45 -8.50 -14.80
CA LEU A 195 -12.04 -8.39 -14.40
C LEU A 195 -11.88 -8.63 -12.90
N VAL A 196 -12.71 -8.00 -12.06
CA VAL A 196 -12.71 -8.23 -10.60
C VAL A 196 -12.88 -9.71 -10.28
N ARG A 197 -13.81 -10.40 -10.98
CA ARG A 197 -14.03 -11.85 -10.82
C ARG A 197 -12.84 -12.68 -11.26
N ALA A 198 -12.26 -12.39 -12.42
CA ALA A 198 -11.08 -13.10 -12.89
C ALA A 198 -9.89 -12.91 -11.93
N GLN A 199 -9.69 -11.69 -11.43
CA GLN A 199 -8.61 -11.33 -10.51
C GLN A 199 -8.78 -12.05 -9.17
N GLY A 200 -9.98 -11.98 -8.59
CA GLY A 200 -10.28 -12.67 -7.33
C GLY A 200 -10.13 -14.19 -7.44
N ILE A 201 -10.53 -14.81 -8.56
CA ILE A 201 -10.34 -16.24 -8.80
C ILE A 201 -8.84 -16.56 -9.00
N ALA A 202 -8.09 -15.72 -9.69
CA ALA A 202 -6.65 -15.91 -9.86
C ALA A 202 -5.94 -15.98 -8.50
N ILE A 203 -6.21 -15.03 -7.61
CA ILE A 203 -5.70 -15.02 -6.22
C ILE A 203 -6.19 -16.25 -5.45
N ALA A 204 -7.51 -16.48 -5.45
CA ALA A 204 -8.13 -17.57 -4.72
C ALA A 204 -7.69 -18.95 -5.20
N SER A 205 -7.05 -19.10 -6.36
CA SER A 205 -6.60 -20.39 -6.92
C SER A 205 -5.09 -20.55 -7.04
N ALA A 206 -4.31 -19.52 -6.69
CA ALA A 206 -2.85 -19.52 -6.83
C ALA A 206 -2.09 -20.57 -5.98
N PRO A 207 -0.95 -21.05 -6.44
CA PRO A 207 -0.05 -21.85 -5.60
C PRO A 207 0.29 -21.16 -4.27
N PRO A 208 0.58 -21.91 -3.19
CA PRO A 208 1.09 -21.36 -1.93
C PRO A 208 2.32 -20.47 -2.11
N ALA A 209 3.26 -20.84 -2.98
CA ALA A 209 4.45 -20.04 -3.27
C ALA A 209 4.08 -18.63 -3.77
N ASP A 210 3.20 -18.52 -4.77
CA ASP A 210 2.71 -17.23 -5.27
C ASP A 210 2.02 -16.39 -4.16
N LEU A 211 1.35 -17.02 -3.19
CA LEU A 211 0.73 -16.30 -2.08
C LEU A 211 1.78 -15.78 -1.09
N VAL A 212 2.84 -16.54 -0.83
CA VAL A 212 3.97 -16.11 0.00
C VAL A 212 4.69 -14.94 -0.66
N ASP A 213 4.95 -15.03 -1.96
CA ASP A 213 5.53 -13.95 -2.71
C ASP A 213 4.60 -12.74 -2.71
N PHE A 214 3.29 -12.92 -2.89
CA PHE A 214 2.33 -11.83 -2.83
C PHE A 214 2.35 -11.10 -1.48
N ILE A 215 2.32 -11.83 -0.36
CA ILE A 215 2.43 -11.26 0.99
C ILE A 215 3.75 -10.49 1.15
N SER A 216 4.86 -11.08 0.70
CA SER A 216 6.18 -10.44 0.77
C SER A 216 6.24 -9.14 -0.04
N ARG A 217 5.65 -9.13 -1.24
CA ARG A 217 5.57 -7.93 -2.09
C ARG A 217 4.63 -6.85 -1.55
N GLN A 218 3.60 -7.24 -0.78
CA GLN A 218 2.78 -6.26 -0.07
C GLN A 218 3.57 -5.58 1.05
N LEU A 219 4.34 -6.36 1.81
CA LEU A 219 5.23 -5.79 2.83
C LEU A 219 6.30 -4.86 2.21
N ASP A 220 6.85 -5.20 1.05
CA ASP A 220 7.74 -4.29 0.31
C ASP A 220 6.98 -3.01 -0.12
N ALA A 221 5.76 -3.14 -0.65
CA ALA A 221 4.95 -2.01 -1.12
C ALA A 221 4.58 -1.02 -0.01
N ASP A 222 4.38 -1.48 1.23
CA ASP A 222 4.11 -0.62 2.40
C ASP A 222 5.18 0.45 2.65
N TRP A 223 6.42 0.24 2.19
CA TRP A 223 7.52 1.21 2.29
C TRP A 223 7.54 2.24 1.15
N SER A 224 6.60 2.15 0.22
CA SER A 224 6.50 3.01 -0.96
C SER A 224 5.06 3.49 -1.15
N PHE A 225 4.30 2.86 -2.05
CA PHE A 225 2.89 3.11 -2.26
C PHE A 225 2.07 1.89 -1.81
N GLY A 226 1.86 1.78 -0.50
CA GLY A 226 1.21 0.62 0.12
C GLY A 226 -0.29 0.50 -0.18
N PRO A 227 -0.93 -0.61 0.20
CA PRO A 227 -2.34 -0.90 -0.03
C PRO A 227 -3.28 0.23 0.38
N ARG A 228 -3.03 0.88 1.52
CA ARG A 228 -3.88 1.97 2.02
C ARG A 228 -3.91 3.18 1.08
N SER A 229 -2.77 3.52 0.49
CA SER A 229 -2.69 4.60 -0.51
C SER A 229 -3.49 4.23 -1.77
N VAL A 230 -3.44 2.95 -2.18
CA VAL A 230 -4.26 2.43 -3.28
C VAL A 230 -5.74 2.51 -2.94
N LEU A 231 -6.15 2.08 -1.73
CA LEU A 231 -7.54 2.17 -1.28
C LEU A 231 -8.07 3.61 -1.26
N ALA A 232 -7.23 4.57 -0.90
CA ALA A 232 -7.57 5.98 -0.93
C ALA A 232 -7.75 6.52 -2.36
N VAL A 233 -6.79 6.26 -3.25
CA VAL A 233 -6.89 6.66 -4.67
C VAL A 233 -8.10 6.03 -5.36
N THR A 234 -8.38 4.76 -5.08
CA THR A 234 -9.49 4.04 -5.70
C THR A 234 -10.85 4.55 -5.20
N ALA A 235 -10.97 4.84 -3.90
CA ALA A 235 -12.16 5.49 -3.35
C ALA A 235 -12.38 6.86 -3.99
N ALA A 236 -11.32 7.66 -4.14
CA ALA A 236 -11.38 8.96 -4.82
C ALA A 236 -11.82 8.84 -6.28
N ALA A 237 -11.18 7.96 -7.06
CA ALA A 237 -11.46 7.76 -8.47
C ALA A 237 -12.85 7.18 -8.74
N ALA A 238 -13.41 6.41 -7.80
CA ALA A 238 -14.74 5.83 -7.92
C ALA A 238 -15.87 6.87 -7.88
N ARG A 239 -15.66 8.00 -7.18
CA ARG A 239 -16.69 9.03 -6.97
C ARG A 239 -17.19 9.65 -8.27
N PRO A 240 -16.35 10.27 -9.13
CA PRO A 240 -16.85 10.92 -10.35
C PRO A 240 -17.57 9.97 -11.32
N VAL A 241 -17.30 8.67 -11.24
CA VAL A 241 -17.93 7.64 -12.11
C VAL A 241 -19.02 6.83 -11.44
N GLY A 242 -19.43 7.21 -10.22
CA GLY A 242 -20.54 6.60 -9.50
C GLY A 242 -20.32 5.14 -9.10
N ARG A 243 -19.07 4.76 -8.76
CA ARG A 243 -18.68 3.37 -8.43
C ARG A 243 -18.33 3.13 -6.94
N VAL A 244 -18.78 4.01 -6.05
CA VAL A 244 -18.44 3.97 -4.62
C VAL A 244 -18.97 2.70 -3.95
N HIS A 245 -20.20 2.29 -4.26
CA HIS A 245 -20.80 1.07 -3.73
C HIS A 245 -20.07 -0.19 -4.21
N GLU A 246 -19.61 -0.20 -5.45
CA GLU A 246 -18.88 -1.28 -6.10
C GLU A 246 -17.48 -1.46 -5.49
N VAL A 247 -16.80 -0.35 -5.16
CA VAL A 247 -15.57 -0.38 -4.37
C VAL A 247 -15.85 -1.00 -3.00
N GLY A 248 -16.89 -0.55 -2.28
CA GLY A 248 -17.29 -1.16 -1.00
C GLY A 248 -17.61 -2.65 -1.11
N ALA A 249 -18.32 -3.06 -2.16
CA ALA A 249 -18.64 -4.47 -2.43
C ALA A 249 -17.37 -5.31 -2.69
N SER A 250 -16.38 -4.74 -3.37
CA SER A 250 -15.09 -5.41 -3.63
C SER A 250 -14.24 -5.61 -2.38
N ARG A 251 -14.38 -4.75 -1.35
CA ARG A 251 -13.74 -4.94 -0.03
C ARG A 251 -14.30 -6.16 0.68
N THR A 252 -15.62 -6.27 0.75
CA THR A 252 -16.31 -7.47 1.27
C THR A 252 -15.93 -8.72 0.48
N ALA A 253 -15.74 -8.58 -0.83
CA ALA A 253 -15.30 -9.66 -1.72
C ALA A 253 -13.87 -10.14 -1.40
N ALA A 254 -12.97 -9.23 -1.02
CA ALA A 254 -11.60 -9.55 -0.58
C ALA A 254 -11.61 -10.42 0.68
N GLU A 255 -12.43 -10.08 1.69
CA GLU A 255 -12.58 -10.89 2.90
C GLU A 255 -13.04 -12.32 2.58
N GLN A 256 -13.97 -12.48 1.64
CA GLN A 256 -14.45 -13.80 1.22
C GLN A 256 -13.33 -14.62 0.56
N ILE A 257 -12.50 -13.98 -0.26
CA ILE A 257 -11.35 -14.63 -0.91
C ILE A 257 -10.32 -15.05 0.15
N VAL A 258 -9.95 -14.15 1.06
CA VAL A 258 -8.98 -14.48 2.13
C VAL A 258 -9.52 -15.58 3.03
N ARG A 259 -10.79 -15.52 3.43
CA ARG A 259 -11.43 -16.59 4.20
C ARG A 259 -11.44 -17.92 3.45
N HIS A 260 -11.61 -17.90 2.12
CA HIS A 260 -11.53 -19.10 1.29
C HIS A 260 -10.10 -19.68 1.25
N VAL A 261 -9.09 -18.82 1.13
CA VAL A 261 -7.66 -19.21 1.11
C VAL A 261 -7.23 -19.74 2.48
N CYS A 262 -7.48 -18.99 3.56
CA CYS A 262 -7.09 -19.33 4.94
C CYS A 262 -7.92 -20.48 5.52
N GLY A 263 -9.17 -20.64 5.06
CA GLY A 263 -10.14 -21.57 5.63
C GLY A 263 -10.63 -21.17 7.03
N PRO A 264 -11.55 -21.94 7.62
CA PRO A 264 -12.06 -21.68 8.96
C PRO A 264 -10.93 -21.66 9.99
N ALA A 265 -10.83 -20.58 10.77
CA ALA A 265 -9.79 -20.35 11.77
C ALA A 265 -8.34 -20.51 11.23
N GLY A 266 -8.10 -20.23 9.95
CA GLY A 266 -6.77 -20.34 9.35
C GLY A 266 -6.28 -21.79 9.18
N ARG A 267 -7.17 -22.77 9.13
CA ARG A 267 -6.79 -24.20 9.14
C ARG A 267 -6.81 -24.87 7.77
N SER A 268 -6.97 -24.14 6.67
CA SER A 268 -6.89 -24.76 5.34
C SER A 268 -5.51 -25.39 5.13
N THR A 269 -5.45 -26.51 4.41
CA THR A 269 -4.16 -27.17 4.08
C THR A 269 -3.25 -26.23 3.30
N ARG A 270 -3.84 -25.45 2.39
CA ARG A 270 -3.12 -24.49 1.55
C ARG A 270 -2.51 -23.35 2.36
N TRP A 271 -3.24 -22.81 3.33
CA TRP A 271 -2.72 -21.76 4.20
C TRP A 271 -1.62 -22.29 5.12
N ARG A 272 -1.78 -23.51 5.65
CA ARG A 272 -0.69 -24.17 6.39
C ARG A 272 0.58 -24.31 5.55
N GLU A 273 0.45 -24.62 4.27
CA GLU A 273 1.60 -24.67 3.36
C GLU A 273 2.25 -23.28 3.15
N VAL A 274 1.44 -22.22 3.01
CA VAL A 274 1.94 -20.83 3.00
C VAL A 274 2.77 -20.53 4.25
N LEU A 275 2.23 -20.84 5.44
CA LEU A 275 2.93 -20.63 6.71
C LEU A 275 4.25 -21.41 6.79
N THR A 276 4.23 -22.68 6.40
CA THR A 276 5.44 -23.52 6.37
C THR A 276 6.50 -22.94 5.44
N ILE A 277 6.14 -22.45 4.25
CA ILE A 277 7.09 -21.85 3.30
C ILE A 277 7.72 -20.59 3.89
N THR A 278 6.95 -19.79 4.64
CA THR A 278 7.49 -18.61 5.34
C THR A 278 8.35 -18.96 6.56
N GLY A 279 8.52 -20.24 6.88
CA GLY A 279 9.27 -20.71 8.04
C GLY A 279 8.51 -20.56 9.37
N MET A 280 7.21 -20.22 9.31
CA MET A 280 6.34 -20.13 10.48
C MET A 280 5.79 -21.50 10.83
N ALA A 281 5.93 -21.90 12.10
CA ALA A 281 5.39 -23.16 12.55
C ALA A 281 3.84 -23.08 12.61
N PRO A 282 3.08 -24.12 12.21
CA PRO A 282 1.61 -24.09 12.22
C PRO A 282 0.97 -23.91 13.60
N ASP A 283 1.76 -24.06 14.67
CA ASP A 283 1.41 -23.88 16.08
C ASP A 283 1.88 -22.54 16.67
N GLU A 284 2.47 -21.66 15.85
CA GLU A 284 2.76 -20.27 16.25
C GLU A 284 1.49 -19.52 16.67
N THR A 285 1.69 -18.44 17.45
CA THR A 285 0.60 -17.73 18.13
C THR A 285 -0.51 -17.28 17.16
N PRO A 286 -1.79 -17.33 17.56
CA PRO A 286 -2.92 -16.85 16.75
C PRO A 286 -2.74 -15.43 16.19
N ASP A 287 -1.97 -14.59 16.87
CA ASP A 287 -1.69 -13.21 16.46
C ASP A 287 -0.83 -13.12 15.19
N LEU A 288 0.14 -14.03 15.00
CA LEU A 288 0.97 -14.07 13.79
C LEU A 288 0.15 -14.52 12.57
N HIS A 289 -0.69 -15.54 12.76
CA HIS A 289 -1.65 -15.96 11.75
C HIS A 289 -2.59 -14.83 11.35
N HIS A 290 -3.10 -14.10 12.36
CA HIS A 290 -3.96 -12.94 12.13
C HIS A 290 -3.24 -11.85 11.34
N GLY A 291 -2.00 -11.52 11.75
CA GLY A 291 -1.15 -10.54 11.06
C GLY A 291 -0.92 -10.88 9.59
N MET A 292 -0.47 -12.10 9.27
CA MET A 292 -0.26 -12.51 7.88
C MET A 292 -1.54 -12.53 7.05
N SER A 293 -2.65 -13.02 7.63
CA SER A 293 -3.94 -12.99 6.95
C SER A 293 -4.42 -11.56 6.70
N GLY A 294 -4.07 -10.63 7.59
CA GLY A 294 -4.31 -9.20 7.45
C GLY A 294 -3.51 -8.60 6.30
N VAL A 295 -2.22 -8.89 6.19
CA VAL A 295 -1.38 -8.45 5.05
C VAL A 295 -1.93 -8.98 3.72
N LEU A 296 -2.33 -10.26 3.71
CA LEU A 296 -2.99 -10.83 2.53
C LEU A 296 -4.31 -10.09 2.22
N LEU A 297 -5.13 -9.81 3.22
CA LEU A 297 -6.39 -9.07 3.05
C LEU A 297 -6.15 -7.69 2.46
N ASP A 298 -5.25 -6.90 3.03
CA ASP A 298 -4.92 -5.56 2.56
C ASP A 298 -4.50 -5.60 1.08
N GLY A 299 -3.65 -6.56 0.70
CA GLY A 299 -3.23 -6.74 -0.68
C GLY A 299 -4.34 -7.16 -1.64
N VAL A 300 -5.22 -8.09 -1.23
CA VAL A 300 -6.37 -8.51 -2.04
C VAL A 300 -7.36 -7.35 -2.18
N GLU A 301 -7.61 -6.61 -1.11
CA GLU A 301 -8.50 -5.46 -1.10
C GLU A 301 -8.02 -4.38 -2.07
N ALA A 302 -6.74 -4.00 -1.99
CA ALA A 302 -6.13 -3.02 -2.90
C ALA A 302 -6.24 -3.47 -4.37
N ALA A 303 -5.93 -4.75 -4.66
CA ALA A 303 -5.99 -5.25 -6.03
C ALA A 303 -7.42 -5.28 -6.60
N LEU A 304 -8.42 -5.67 -5.80
CA LEU A 304 -9.80 -5.77 -6.26
C LEU A 304 -10.49 -4.41 -6.38
N THR A 305 -10.28 -3.52 -5.41
CA THR A 305 -10.84 -2.15 -5.43
C THR A 305 -10.26 -1.35 -6.58
N LEU A 306 -8.95 -1.44 -6.83
CA LEU A 306 -8.33 -0.85 -8.01
C LEU A 306 -8.94 -1.40 -9.30
N GLN A 307 -9.21 -2.69 -9.36
CA GLN A 307 -9.78 -3.30 -10.55
C GLN A 307 -11.21 -2.78 -10.87
N VAL A 308 -11.96 -2.26 -9.90
CA VAL A 308 -13.28 -1.61 -10.11
C VAL A 308 -13.17 -0.30 -10.88
N VAL A 309 -12.04 0.40 -10.76
CA VAL A 309 -11.79 1.73 -11.34
C VAL A 309 -10.59 1.76 -12.29
N ALA A 310 -10.10 0.61 -12.72
CA ALA A 310 -8.86 0.48 -13.51
C ALA A 310 -8.90 1.19 -14.87
N ASP A 311 -10.10 1.50 -15.40
CA ASP A 311 -10.32 2.24 -16.64
C ASP A 311 -10.29 3.76 -16.46
N VAL A 312 -10.25 4.26 -15.22
CA VAL A 312 -10.33 5.71 -14.92
C VAL A 312 -9.23 6.22 -14.00
N VAL A 313 -8.49 5.33 -13.34
CA VAL A 313 -7.26 5.69 -12.61
C VAL A 313 -6.10 5.88 -13.56
N ASP A 314 -5.12 6.67 -13.15
CA ASP A 314 -3.89 6.84 -13.90
C ASP A 314 -3.00 5.59 -13.81
N GLU A 315 -2.02 5.52 -14.73
CA GLU A 315 -1.11 4.38 -14.77
C GLU A 315 -0.31 4.21 -13.46
N PRO A 316 0.23 5.26 -12.79
CA PRO A 316 0.90 5.10 -11.50
C PRO A 316 0.06 4.38 -10.43
N ALA A 317 -1.21 4.75 -10.24
CA ALA A 317 -2.08 4.07 -9.29
C ALA A 317 -2.35 2.62 -9.70
N ARG A 318 -2.50 2.38 -11.01
CA ARG A 318 -2.69 1.04 -11.57
C ARG A 318 -1.48 0.14 -11.33
N LEU A 319 -0.27 0.67 -11.53
CA LEU A 319 0.98 -0.02 -11.27
C LEU A 319 1.12 -0.37 -9.78
N ALA A 320 0.78 0.57 -8.90
CA ALA A 320 0.89 0.35 -7.46
C ALA A 320 -0.09 -0.72 -6.96
N GLY A 321 -1.37 -0.66 -7.33
CA GLY A 321 -2.36 -1.60 -6.80
C GLY A 321 -2.33 -3.01 -7.40
N LEU A 322 -1.89 -3.18 -8.65
CA LEU A 322 -1.75 -4.52 -9.26
C LEU A 322 -0.33 -5.08 -9.16
N GLY A 323 0.65 -4.23 -8.86
CA GLY A 323 2.07 -4.54 -8.86
C GLY A 323 2.43 -5.74 -8.01
N PRO A 324 2.15 -5.74 -6.69
CA PRO A 324 2.53 -6.85 -5.81
C PRO A 324 1.98 -8.20 -6.27
N TRP A 325 0.72 -8.22 -6.73
CA TRP A 325 0.10 -9.45 -7.22
C TRP A 325 0.73 -9.96 -8.51
N ARG A 326 0.97 -9.06 -9.46
CA ARG A 326 1.55 -9.45 -10.75
C ARG A 326 3.03 -9.82 -10.61
N ALA A 327 3.78 -9.11 -9.75
CA ALA A 327 5.17 -9.40 -9.44
C ALA A 327 5.34 -10.79 -8.81
N ALA A 328 4.45 -11.17 -7.87
CA ALA A 328 4.46 -12.48 -7.22
C ALA A 328 4.25 -13.68 -8.17
N ARG A 329 3.83 -13.40 -9.40
CA ARG A 329 3.56 -14.42 -10.45
C ARG A 329 4.52 -14.32 -11.61
N SER A 330 5.38 -13.32 -11.58
CA SER A 330 6.46 -13.17 -12.56
C SER A 330 7.50 -14.25 -12.29
N PRO A 331 8.08 -14.89 -13.33
CA PRO A 331 9.17 -15.85 -13.15
C PRO A 331 10.36 -15.28 -12.36
N SER A 332 10.59 -13.97 -12.43
CA SER A 332 11.65 -13.27 -11.68
C SER A 332 11.23 -12.85 -10.27
N GLY A 333 9.93 -12.93 -9.94
CA GLY A 333 9.37 -12.55 -8.65
C GLY A 333 9.39 -11.05 -8.34
N MET A 334 9.81 -10.18 -9.27
CA MET A 334 10.02 -8.74 -9.03
C MET A 334 9.19 -7.82 -9.93
N VAL A 335 9.24 -8.02 -11.25
CA VAL A 335 8.59 -7.11 -12.20
C VAL A 335 7.40 -7.77 -12.87
N ALA A 336 6.27 -7.09 -12.79
CA ALA A 336 4.96 -7.54 -13.24
C ALA A 336 4.76 -7.57 -14.77
N GLY A 337 5.54 -6.79 -15.51
CA GLY A 337 5.47 -6.66 -16.96
C GLY A 337 6.08 -5.35 -17.47
N PRO A 338 5.94 -5.04 -18.78
CA PRO A 338 6.62 -3.90 -19.40
C PRO A 338 6.32 -2.54 -18.75
N GLY A 339 5.11 -2.32 -18.25
CA GLY A 339 4.75 -1.06 -17.58
C GLY A 339 5.48 -0.78 -16.25
N TRP A 340 6.15 -1.79 -15.67
CA TRP A 340 6.95 -1.64 -14.45
C TRP A 340 8.45 -1.51 -14.74
N LEU A 341 8.87 -1.63 -15.99
CA LEU A 341 10.27 -1.48 -16.36
C LEU A 341 10.68 -0.02 -16.25
N ALA A 342 11.88 0.20 -15.72
CA ALA A 342 12.52 1.52 -15.78
C ALA A 342 12.73 1.94 -17.24
N ALA A 343 12.85 3.25 -17.47
CA ALA A 343 13.12 3.79 -18.80
C ALA A 343 14.44 3.23 -19.39
N ASP A 344 14.50 3.09 -20.72
CA ASP A 344 15.65 2.51 -21.44
C ASP A 344 17.02 3.07 -21.04
N PRO A 345 17.21 4.39 -20.78
CA PRO A 345 18.50 4.91 -20.33
C PRO A 345 18.95 4.33 -18.99
N VAL A 346 18.01 4.07 -18.07
CA VAL A 346 18.29 3.48 -16.75
C VAL A 346 18.63 2.00 -16.91
N LEU A 347 17.86 1.26 -17.71
CA LEU A 347 18.13 -0.15 -18.00
C LEU A 347 19.49 -0.33 -18.69
N THR A 348 19.82 0.55 -19.65
CA THR A 348 21.11 0.55 -20.34
C THR A 348 22.25 0.79 -19.37
N ALA A 349 22.12 1.74 -18.45
CA ALA A 349 23.15 1.99 -17.44
C ALA A 349 23.41 0.75 -16.54
N ILE A 350 22.37 0.05 -16.11
CA ILE A 350 22.53 -1.20 -15.33
C ILE A 350 23.10 -2.33 -16.19
N ARG A 351 22.67 -2.45 -17.45
CA ARG A 351 23.22 -3.42 -18.39
C ARG A 351 24.72 -3.20 -18.59
N ASP A 352 25.16 -1.97 -18.83
CA ASP A 352 26.56 -1.62 -19.06
C ASP A 352 27.44 -1.88 -17.83
N LEU A 353 26.86 -1.76 -16.63
CA LEU A 353 27.54 -2.12 -15.38
C LEU A 353 27.73 -3.63 -15.22
N LEU A 354 26.77 -4.44 -15.67
CA LEU A 354 26.75 -5.89 -15.48
C LEU A 354 27.35 -6.67 -16.66
N ALA A 355 27.30 -6.15 -17.88
CA ALA A 355 27.79 -6.83 -19.09
C ALA A 355 29.27 -7.24 -19.03
N PRO A 356 30.18 -6.49 -18.37
CA PRO A 356 31.57 -6.92 -18.19
C PRO A 356 31.75 -8.07 -17.19
N CYS A 357 30.74 -8.40 -16.38
CA CYS A 357 30.85 -9.46 -15.40
C CYS A 357 30.93 -10.84 -16.07
N ASP A 358 31.77 -11.72 -15.54
CA ASP A 358 31.74 -13.15 -15.87
C ASP A 358 30.78 -13.95 -14.98
N ALA A 359 30.68 -15.26 -15.23
CA ALA A 359 29.82 -16.16 -14.46
C ALA A 359 30.18 -16.21 -12.97
N THR A 360 31.47 -16.14 -12.63
CA THR A 360 31.94 -16.15 -11.25
C THR A 360 31.55 -14.86 -10.53
N GLN A 361 31.73 -13.71 -11.19
CA GLN A 361 31.35 -12.41 -10.67
C GLN A 361 29.83 -12.29 -10.49
N ALA A 362 29.02 -12.84 -11.40
CA ALA A 362 27.57 -12.86 -11.27
C ALA A 362 27.10 -13.72 -10.06
N ALA A 363 27.66 -14.93 -9.91
CA ALA A 363 27.37 -15.78 -8.75
C ALA A 363 27.77 -15.10 -7.43
N LEU A 364 28.89 -14.38 -7.45
CA LEU A 364 29.42 -13.67 -6.30
C LEU A 364 28.61 -12.42 -5.97
N LEU A 365 28.08 -11.70 -6.98
CA LEU A 365 27.13 -10.61 -6.79
C LEU A 365 25.86 -11.10 -6.11
N ALA A 366 25.30 -12.22 -6.58
CA ALA A 366 24.14 -12.85 -5.94
C ALA A 366 24.41 -13.21 -4.47
N HIS A 367 25.59 -13.76 -4.17
CA HIS A 367 25.99 -14.09 -2.82
C HIS A 367 26.16 -12.85 -1.93
N VAL A 368 26.82 -11.80 -2.43
CA VAL A 368 26.98 -10.52 -1.72
C VAL A 368 25.62 -9.91 -1.42
N TYR A 369 24.74 -9.82 -2.42
CA TYR A 369 23.39 -9.28 -2.25
C TYR A 369 22.60 -10.06 -1.18
N LEU A 370 22.65 -11.40 -1.22
CA LEU A 370 22.01 -12.25 -0.21
C LEU A 370 22.58 -12.00 1.20
N ALA A 371 23.90 -11.84 1.33
CA ALA A 371 24.56 -11.60 2.60
C ALA A 371 24.33 -10.19 3.15
N THR A 372 24.12 -9.20 2.29
CA THR A 372 23.93 -7.80 2.71
C THR A 372 22.48 -7.38 2.87
N ARG A 373 21.52 -8.20 2.41
CA ARG A 373 20.09 -7.86 2.44
C ARG A 373 19.60 -7.45 3.83
N ASP A 374 20.03 -8.17 4.87
CA ASP A 374 19.61 -7.93 6.26
C ASP A 374 20.23 -6.62 6.79
N GLY A 375 21.43 -6.26 6.32
CA GLY A 375 22.13 -5.01 6.68
C GLY A 375 21.64 -3.78 5.89
N TRP A 376 20.91 -3.96 4.80
CA TRP A 376 20.27 -2.87 4.06
C TRP A 376 18.95 -2.43 4.68
N GLY A 377 18.29 -3.31 5.46
CA GLY A 377 17.08 -3.00 6.23
C GLY A 377 16.03 -2.26 5.41
N ASP A 378 15.50 -1.18 5.98
CA ASP A 378 14.44 -0.32 5.43
C ASP A 378 14.73 0.20 4.00
N LEU A 379 16.00 0.46 3.67
CA LEU A 379 16.37 0.96 2.34
C LEU A 379 16.06 -0.08 1.26
N LEU A 380 16.39 -1.35 1.50
CA LEU A 380 16.11 -2.40 0.53
C LEU A 380 14.60 -2.65 0.38
N MET A 381 13.86 -2.63 1.49
CA MET A 381 12.40 -2.77 1.46
C MET A 381 11.75 -1.64 0.64
N ARG A 382 12.18 -0.38 0.87
CA ARG A 382 11.74 0.77 0.09
C ARG A 382 12.03 0.64 -1.41
N LEU A 383 13.25 0.24 -1.78
CA LEU A 383 13.64 0.08 -3.19
C LEU A 383 12.91 -1.06 -3.89
N ARG A 384 12.69 -2.19 -3.20
CA ARG A 384 11.85 -3.29 -3.70
C ARG A 384 10.40 -2.84 -3.86
N GLY A 385 9.86 -2.13 -2.88
CA GLY A 385 8.52 -1.54 -2.94
C GLY A 385 8.35 -0.66 -4.18
N LEU A 386 9.31 0.23 -4.43
CA LEU A 386 9.33 1.08 -5.62
C LEU A 386 9.38 0.27 -6.92
N ALA A 387 10.23 -0.76 -7.01
CA ALA A 387 10.33 -1.63 -8.19
C ALA A 387 9.02 -2.38 -8.48
N VAL A 388 8.24 -2.70 -7.43
CA VAL A 388 6.97 -3.42 -7.52
C VAL A 388 5.78 -2.49 -7.78
N THR A 389 5.86 -1.22 -7.37
CA THR A 389 4.72 -0.29 -7.40
C THR A 389 4.83 0.81 -8.47
N SER A 390 5.96 0.90 -9.18
CA SER A 390 6.25 2.01 -10.11
C SER A 390 7.11 1.54 -11.30
N PRO A 391 7.27 2.37 -12.37
CA PRO A 391 8.10 2.04 -13.54
C PRO A 391 9.59 2.19 -13.22
N ALA A 392 10.06 1.31 -12.34
CA ALA A 392 11.36 1.41 -11.69
C ALA A 392 12.09 0.06 -11.57
N GLY A 393 11.49 -1.02 -12.05
CA GLY A 393 12.07 -2.35 -12.04
C GLY A 393 12.98 -2.65 -13.23
N ALA A 394 13.59 -3.83 -13.21
CA ALA A 394 14.38 -4.39 -14.30
C ALA A 394 13.75 -5.70 -14.80
N PRO A 395 13.93 -6.08 -16.08
CA PRO A 395 13.55 -7.41 -16.53
C PRO A 395 14.41 -8.47 -15.84
N ALA A 396 14.18 -9.76 -16.12
CA ALA A 396 15.08 -10.81 -15.63
C ALA A 396 16.53 -10.47 -16.03
N ALA A 397 17.50 -10.69 -15.16
CA ALA A 397 18.89 -10.31 -15.44
C ALA A 397 19.43 -11.05 -16.67
N SER A 398 19.02 -12.31 -16.87
CA SER A 398 19.25 -13.08 -18.09
C SER A 398 18.69 -12.42 -19.36
N GLU A 399 17.53 -11.76 -19.29
CA GLU A 399 16.92 -11.00 -20.39
C GLU A 399 17.62 -9.64 -20.58
N LEU A 400 17.89 -8.92 -19.49
CA LEU A 400 18.63 -7.63 -19.53
C LEU A 400 20.00 -7.77 -20.20
N LEU A 401 20.65 -8.92 -19.98
CA LEU A 401 21.98 -9.26 -20.45
C LEU A 401 21.96 -10.20 -21.66
N GLU A 402 20.84 -10.25 -22.39
CA GLU A 402 20.72 -11.07 -23.59
C GLU A 402 21.87 -10.78 -24.58
N GLY A 403 22.43 -11.86 -25.15
CA GLY A 403 23.56 -11.80 -26.06
C GLY A 403 24.95 -11.69 -25.40
N THR A 404 25.03 -11.62 -24.07
CA THR A 404 26.30 -11.65 -23.33
C THR A 404 26.60 -13.05 -22.75
N PRO A 405 27.88 -13.39 -22.48
CA PRO A 405 28.22 -14.65 -21.82
C PRO A 405 27.55 -14.83 -20.44
N VAL A 406 27.45 -13.75 -19.66
CA VAL A 406 26.81 -13.77 -18.34
C VAL A 406 25.29 -13.97 -18.43
N GLY A 407 24.61 -13.35 -19.41
CA GLY A 407 23.19 -13.62 -19.65
C GLY A 407 22.91 -15.09 -19.98
N GLY A 408 23.78 -15.70 -20.79
CA GLY A 408 23.74 -17.14 -21.08
C GLY A 408 23.91 -18.00 -19.82
N TYR A 409 24.82 -17.65 -18.92
CA TYR A 409 24.99 -18.33 -17.63
C TYR A 409 23.76 -18.19 -16.72
N LEU A 410 23.22 -16.97 -16.58
CA LEU A 410 22.07 -16.69 -15.72
C LEU A 410 20.82 -17.46 -16.16
N SER A 411 20.56 -17.55 -17.48
CA SER A 411 19.43 -18.36 -17.99
C SER A 411 19.51 -19.86 -17.64
N GLN A 412 20.70 -20.37 -17.36
CA GLN A 412 20.92 -21.76 -16.93
C GLN A 412 20.95 -21.91 -15.40
N ARG A 413 20.93 -20.81 -14.65
CA ARG A 413 21.05 -20.75 -13.19
C ARG A 413 19.95 -19.87 -12.58
N PRO A 414 18.69 -20.36 -12.54
CA PRO A 414 17.55 -19.58 -12.06
C PRO A 414 17.70 -19.07 -10.62
N ASP A 415 18.44 -19.79 -9.77
CA ASP A 415 18.78 -19.39 -8.41
C ASP A 415 19.61 -18.10 -8.36
N VAL A 416 20.61 -18.01 -9.23
CA VAL A 416 21.49 -16.84 -9.35
C VAL A 416 20.77 -15.72 -10.10
N ASP A 417 20.08 -16.04 -11.21
CA ASP A 417 19.32 -15.07 -12.01
C ASP A 417 18.31 -14.30 -11.18
N ARG A 418 17.56 -15.00 -10.31
CA ARG A 418 16.61 -14.35 -9.40
C ARG A 418 17.28 -13.33 -8.49
N LEU A 419 18.39 -13.68 -7.84
CA LEU A 419 19.10 -12.77 -6.92
C LEU A 419 19.73 -11.58 -7.65
N VAL A 420 20.32 -11.80 -8.83
CA VAL A 420 20.86 -10.70 -9.65
C VAL A 420 19.74 -9.81 -10.17
N THR A 421 18.57 -10.38 -10.53
CA THR A 421 17.40 -9.62 -10.95
C THR A 421 16.87 -8.73 -9.83
N GLU A 422 16.76 -9.26 -8.60
CA GLU A 422 16.35 -8.46 -7.45
C GLU A 422 17.33 -7.31 -7.17
N TRP A 423 18.64 -7.59 -7.23
CA TRP A 423 19.66 -6.55 -7.11
C TRP A 423 19.49 -5.49 -8.21
N ALA A 424 19.31 -5.90 -9.47
CA ALA A 424 19.12 -5.01 -10.60
C ALA A 424 17.87 -4.13 -10.42
N CYS A 425 16.75 -4.70 -9.98
CA CYS A 425 15.52 -3.96 -9.68
C CYS A 425 15.73 -2.92 -8.58
N CYS A 426 16.52 -3.22 -7.55
CA CYS A 426 16.83 -2.25 -6.51
C CYS A 426 17.71 -1.12 -7.03
N MET A 427 18.67 -1.42 -7.90
CA MET A 427 19.54 -0.39 -8.50
C MET A 427 18.78 0.48 -9.50
N THR A 428 17.91 -0.10 -10.34
CA THR A 428 17.04 0.69 -11.24
C THR A 428 16.09 1.59 -10.43
N ALA A 429 15.51 1.07 -9.34
CA ALA A 429 14.65 1.87 -8.47
C ALA A 429 15.41 3.00 -7.79
N ALA A 430 16.65 2.75 -7.37
CA ALA A 430 17.53 3.75 -6.79
C ALA A 430 17.89 4.86 -7.81
N LEU A 431 18.11 4.50 -9.08
CA LEU A 431 18.40 5.46 -10.15
C LEU A 431 17.17 6.30 -10.51
N CYS A 432 16.00 5.68 -10.68
CA CYS A 432 14.74 6.39 -10.96
C CYS A 432 14.37 7.36 -9.83
N ASN A 433 14.77 7.06 -8.58
CA ASN A 433 14.43 7.85 -7.40
C ASN A 433 15.65 8.54 -6.78
N ARG A 434 16.72 8.78 -7.56
CA ARG A 434 18.00 9.26 -7.03
C ARG A 434 17.88 10.56 -6.22
N ALA A 435 16.97 11.46 -6.60
CA ALA A 435 16.73 12.71 -5.89
C ALA A 435 16.28 12.52 -4.43
N HIS A 436 15.71 11.35 -4.10
CA HIS A 436 15.21 10.99 -2.77
C HIS A 436 16.19 10.12 -1.96
N LEU A 437 17.41 9.91 -2.47
CA LEU A 437 18.45 9.14 -1.79
C LEU A 437 19.50 10.05 -1.15
N HIS A 438 19.80 9.78 0.12
CA HIS A 438 20.91 10.40 0.82
C HIS A 438 22.25 9.78 0.38
N THR A 439 23.35 10.54 0.53
CA THR A 439 24.70 10.07 0.19
C THR A 439 25.09 8.79 0.94
N GLU A 440 24.69 8.68 2.21
CA GLU A 440 24.92 7.47 3.02
C GLU A 440 24.19 6.25 2.45
N GLU A 441 22.97 6.43 1.92
CA GLU A 441 22.21 5.36 1.28
C GLU A 441 22.89 4.89 0.00
N VAL A 442 23.39 5.83 -0.82
CA VAL A 442 24.20 5.50 -2.01
C VAL A 442 25.43 4.68 -1.63
N ASP A 443 26.12 5.06 -0.56
CA ASP A 443 27.29 4.32 -0.09
C ASP A 443 26.91 2.93 0.46
N ARG A 444 25.76 2.77 1.13
CA ARG A 444 25.26 1.46 1.59
C ARG A 444 25.00 0.50 0.43
N LEU A 445 24.48 0.99 -0.71
CA LEU A 445 24.27 0.18 -1.91
C LEU A 445 25.59 -0.16 -2.62
N TYR A 446 26.52 0.80 -2.67
CA TYR A 446 27.77 0.66 -3.42
C TYR A 446 28.85 -0.16 -2.70
N VAL A 447 29.10 0.12 -1.42
CA VAL A 447 30.27 -0.43 -0.69
C VAL A 447 30.35 -1.96 -0.75
N PRO A 448 29.26 -2.74 -0.59
CA PRO A 448 29.33 -4.19 -0.67
C PRO A 448 29.76 -4.72 -2.04
N THR A 449 29.40 -4.00 -3.11
CA THR A 449 29.55 -4.43 -4.51
C THR A 449 30.67 -3.70 -5.25
N LYS A 450 31.39 -2.78 -4.59
CA LYS A 450 32.37 -1.87 -5.21
C LYS A 450 33.46 -2.51 -6.09
N TRP A 451 33.79 -3.76 -5.82
CA TRP A 451 34.83 -4.53 -6.51
C TRP A 451 34.28 -5.45 -7.60
N LEU A 452 32.96 -5.70 -7.59
CA LEU A 452 32.22 -6.40 -8.65
C LEU A 452 31.70 -5.41 -9.70
N VAL A 453 31.17 -4.27 -9.23
CA VAL A 453 30.49 -3.27 -10.06
C VAL A 453 31.08 -1.88 -9.75
N PRO A 454 32.36 -1.62 -10.08
CA PRO A 454 33.06 -0.40 -9.66
C PRO A 454 32.43 0.89 -10.19
N GLY A 455 31.76 0.84 -11.34
CA GLY A 455 31.07 1.99 -11.93
C GLY A 455 29.77 2.40 -11.21
N LEU A 456 29.24 1.58 -10.31
CA LEU A 456 27.93 1.80 -9.70
C LEU A 456 27.83 3.13 -8.96
N ARG A 457 28.86 3.53 -8.19
CA ARG A 457 28.84 4.81 -7.46
C ARG A 457 28.76 6.01 -8.39
N VAL A 458 29.41 5.91 -9.56
CA VAL A 458 29.38 6.98 -10.56
C VAL A 458 27.98 7.07 -11.16
N VAL A 459 27.41 5.94 -11.58
CA VAL A 459 26.06 5.87 -12.16
C VAL A 459 25.00 6.35 -11.16
N LEU A 460 25.10 5.95 -9.88
CA LEU A 460 24.19 6.45 -8.84
C LEU A 460 24.33 7.95 -8.61
N ASN A 461 25.49 8.58 -8.82
CA ASN A 461 25.68 10.01 -8.58
C ASN A 461 25.52 10.88 -9.83
N GLN A 462 25.34 10.28 -11.00
CA GLN A 462 25.11 10.98 -12.26
C GLN A 462 23.64 10.85 -12.63
N PRO A 463 22.89 11.96 -12.78
CA PRO A 463 21.50 11.87 -13.18
C PRO A 463 21.42 11.25 -14.58
N VAL A 464 20.76 10.11 -14.68
CA VAL A 464 20.39 9.52 -15.97
C VAL A 464 19.30 10.43 -16.53
N THR A 465 19.62 11.20 -17.57
CA THR A 465 18.65 12.08 -18.23
C THR A 465 17.60 11.23 -18.94
N VAL A 466 16.47 11.01 -18.27
CA VAL A 466 15.26 10.50 -18.89
C VAL A 466 14.68 11.66 -19.70
N SER A 467 14.90 11.66 -21.01
CA SER A 467 14.20 12.60 -21.89
C SER A 467 12.73 12.24 -21.84
N GLY A 468 11.88 13.18 -21.41
CA GLY A 468 10.50 12.93 -21.00
C GLY A 468 9.71 12.09 -22.00
N SER A 469 9.08 11.04 -21.47
CA SER A 469 7.99 10.28 -22.07
C SER A 469 6.65 10.97 -21.83
#